data_AF-A1D5X5-F1
#
_entry.id   AF-A1D5X5-F1
#
_cell.length_a   1.000
_cell.length_b   1.000
_cell.length_c   1.000
_cell.angle_alpha   90.00
_cell.angle_beta   90.00
_cell.angle_gamma   90.00
#
_symmetry.space_group_name_H-M   'P 1'
#
loop_
_entity.id
_entity.type
_entity.pdbx_description
1 polymer ?
#
loop_
_entity_poly.entity_id
_entity_poly.type
_entity_poly.pdbx_seq_one_letter_code
_entity_poly.pdbx_strand_id
1 'polypeptide(L)'
;MAPLVPVFSAESLPEHVNTVNRNFQERRRKGGPVDLENCKLLEMVQYSCNPPQDGIPKPGVVTCKPIVRLFRRCAGGLTVETTAWEPIRLAEEEAKRKRAAGEATKA
;
A
#
# COMPACT_ATOMS: atom_id res chain seq x y z
N MET A 1 -2.21 17.79 -18.74
CA MET A 1 -1.06 17.03 -18.20
C MET A 1 -1.49 16.41 -16.87
N ALA A 2 -1.15 15.15 -16.60
CA ALA A 2 -1.41 14.53 -15.29
C ALA A 2 -0.58 15.24 -14.21
N PRO A 3 -1.07 15.36 -12.97
CA PRO A 3 -0.28 15.92 -11.87
C PRO A 3 0.96 15.06 -11.63
N LEU A 4 2.06 15.68 -11.18
CA LEU A 4 3.24 14.95 -10.73
C LEU A 4 2.85 14.10 -9.52
N VAL A 5 2.86 12.78 -9.70
CA VAL A 5 2.62 11.83 -8.61
C VAL A 5 3.97 11.50 -7.98
N PRO A 6 4.17 11.73 -6.67
CA PRO A 6 5.42 11.37 -6.01
C PRO A 6 5.62 9.85 -6.08
N VAL A 7 6.84 9.43 -6.41
CA VAL A 7 7.24 8.02 -6.39
C VAL A 7 8.01 7.77 -5.09
N PHE A 8 7.57 6.77 -4.32
CA PHE A 8 8.17 6.38 -3.05
C PHE A 8 8.04 4.87 -2.85
N SER A 9 8.82 4.31 -1.92
CA SER A 9 8.77 2.87 -1.59
C SER A 9 7.45 2.52 -0.92
N ALA A 10 6.89 1.34 -1.21
CA ALA A 10 5.71 0.85 -0.49
C ALA A 10 5.98 0.69 1.02
N GLU A 11 7.24 0.45 1.42
CA GLU A 11 7.67 0.37 2.83
C GLU A 11 7.45 1.69 3.58
N SER A 12 7.67 2.84 2.92
CA SER A 12 7.51 4.16 3.52
C SER A 12 6.06 4.66 3.50
N LEU A 13 5.08 3.83 3.11
CA LEU A 13 3.66 4.21 3.05
C LEU A 13 3.09 4.71 4.39
N PRO A 14 3.38 4.08 5.56
CA PRO A 14 2.89 4.56 6.86
C PRO A 14 3.38 5.96 7.21
N GLU A 15 4.55 6.35 6.73
CA GLU A 15 5.11 7.69 6.94
C GLU A 15 4.53 8.67 5.91
N HIS A 16 4.49 8.26 4.64
CA HIS A 16 4.08 9.12 3.55
C HIS A 16 2.61 9.56 3.66
N VAL A 17 1.71 8.68 4.13
CA VAL A 17 0.28 9.02 4.34
C VAL A 17 0.10 10.19 5.31
N ASN A 18 1.05 10.38 6.23
CA ASN A 18 1.05 11.45 7.23
C ASN A 18 1.54 12.80 6.68
N THR A 19 1.95 12.85 5.42
CA THR A 19 2.44 14.06 4.75
C THR A 19 1.52 14.50 3.61
N VAL A 20 1.50 15.80 3.33
CA VAL A 20 0.82 16.42 2.20
C VAL A 20 1.70 17.49 1.59
N ASN A 21 1.74 17.59 0.26
CA ASN A 21 2.43 18.67 -0.41
C ASN A 21 1.49 19.89 -0.55
N ARG A 22 1.89 21.04 -0.01
CA ARG A 22 1.18 22.31 -0.17
C ARG A 22 2.18 23.39 -0.54
N ASN A 23 1.96 24.05 -1.67
CA ASN A 23 2.87 25.08 -2.21
C ASN A 23 4.31 24.58 -2.39
N PHE A 24 4.49 23.37 -2.92
CA PHE A 24 5.80 22.72 -3.10
C PHE A 24 6.57 22.45 -1.79
N GLN A 25 5.89 22.53 -0.64
CA GLN A 25 6.46 22.19 0.66
C GLN A 25 5.72 20.99 1.25
N GLU A 26 6.47 20.02 1.73
CA GLU A 26 5.92 18.91 2.50
C GLU A 26 5.51 19.40 3.89
N ARG A 27 4.29 19.06 4.28
CA ARG A 27 3.75 19.35 5.61
C ARG A 27 3.04 18.13 6.16
N ARG A 28 3.03 18.02 7.49
CA ARG A 28 2.26 16.97 8.16
C ARG A 28 0.76 17.22 8.00
N ARG A 29 -0.02 16.14 7.83
CA ARG A 29 -1.48 16.20 7.84
C ARG A 29 -1.99 16.75 9.18
N LYS A 30 -3.09 17.49 9.10
CA LYS A 30 -3.90 17.87 10.27
C LYS A 30 -4.71 16.65 10.73
N GLY A 31 -4.99 16.57 12.04
CA GLY A 31 -5.82 15.49 12.61
C GLY A 31 -5.06 14.38 13.31
N GLY A 32 -3.75 14.53 13.55
CA GLY A 32 -2.92 13.55 14.25
C GLY A 32 -2.27 12.51 13.31
N PRO A 33 -1.43 11.61 13.85
CA PRO A 33 -0.86 10.51 13.08
C PRO A 33 -1.95 9.53 12.63
N VAL A 34 -1.92 9.18 11.35
CA VAL A 34 -2.69 8.08 10.77
C VAL A 34 -1.91 6.79 11.00
N ASP A 35 -2.51 5.88 11.75
CA ASP A 35 -2.05 4.50 11.86
C ASP A 35 -2.89 3.62 10.94
N LEU A 36 -2.24 3.11 9.88
CA LEU A 36 -2.89 2.32 8.84
C LEU A 36 -3.40 0.97 9.35
N GLU A 37 -2.76 0.40 10.38
CA GLU A 37 -3.13 -0.92 10.91
C GLU A 37 -4.47 -0.89 11.62
N ASN A 38 -4.75 0.24 12.28
CA ASN A 38 -6.01 0.52 12.96
C ASN A 38 -7.15 0.91 11.98
N CYS A 39 -6.86 1.09 10.70
CA CYS A 39 -7.87 1.38 9.68
C CYS A 39 -8.52 0.11 9.13
N LYS A 40 -9.80 0.20 8.74
CA LYS A 40 -10.54 -0.93 8.16
C LYS A 40 -9.92 -1.33 6.82
N LEU A 41 -9.52 -2.60 6.70
CA LEU A 41 -9.08 -3.19 5.44
C LEU A 41 -10.28 -3.55 4.56
N LEU A 42 -10.23 -3.12 3.31
CA LEU A 42 -11.22 -3.35 2.28
C LEU A 42 -10.55 -3.90 1.03
N GLU A 43 -11.31 -4.69 0.27
CA GLU A 43 -10.87 -5.28 -0.98
C GLU A 43 -11.75 -4.78 -2.13
N MET A 44 -11.14 -4.53 -3.28
CA MET A 44 -11.84 -4.23 -4.52
C MET A 44 -11.17 -4.95 -5.69
N VAL A 45 -11.95 -5.72 -6.44
CA VAL A 45 -11.50 -6.34 -7.68
C VAL A 45 -11.59 -5.31 -8.82
N GLN A 46 -10.48 -5.08 -9.50
CA GLN A 46 -10.40 -4.30 -10.73
C GLN A 46 -9.97 -5.21 -11.89
N TYR A 47 -10.03 -4.73 -13.13
CA TYR A 47 -9.50 -5.43 -14.29
C TYR A 47 -8.36 -4.63 -14.90
N SER A 48 -7.23 -5.29 -15.19
CA SER A 48 -6.13 -4.70 -15.93
C SER A 48 -5.98 -5.42 -17.26
N CYS A 49 -6.06 -4.65 -18.34
CA CYS A 49 -5.89 -5.15 -19.70
C CYS A 49 -4.44 -4.98 -20.13
N ASN A 50 -3.83 -6.08 -20.57
CA ASN A 50 -2.41 -6.18 -20.90
C ASN A 50 -1.52 -5.72 -19.73
N PRO A 51 -1.66 -6.36 -18.56
CA PRO A 51 -1.00 -5.89 -17.36
C PRO A 51 0.53 -6.03 -17.52
N PRO A 52 1.32 -5.06 -17.02
CA PRO A 52 2.73 -4.93 -17.35
C PRO A 52 3.57 -6.14 -16.92
N GLN A 53 3.15 -6.90 -15.91
CA GLN A 53 3.83 -8.11 -15.46
C GLN A 53 3.78 -9.28 -16.46
N ASP A 54 2.83 -9.27 -17.41
CA ASP A 54 2.68 -10.32 -18.43
C ASP A 54 3.55 -10.08 -19.68
N GLY A 55 4.33 -8.99 -19.68
CA GLY A 55 5.12 -8.58 -20.83
C GLY A 55 4.29 -7.93 -21.94
N ILE A 56 4.93 -7.70 -23.09
CA ILE A 56 4.29 -7.04 -24.24
C ILE A 56 3.45 -8.07 -25.00
N PRO A 57 2.13 -7.91 -25.09
CA PRO A 57 1.29 -8.82 -25.85
C PRO A 57 1.56 -8.71 -27.36
N LYS A 58 1.17 -9.73 -28.11
CA LYS A 58 1.16 -9.65 -29.58
C LYS A 58 0.29 -8.47 -30.02
N PRO A 59 0.66 -7.76 -31.10
CA PRO A 59 -0.13 -6.65 -31.63
C PRO A 59 -1.59 -7.06 -31.85
N GLY A 60 -2.53 -6.21 -31.41
CA GLY A 60 -3.97 -6.43 -31.57
C GLY A 60 -4.61 -7.39 -30.56
N VAL A 61 -3.86 -7.98 -29.63
CA VAL A 61 -4.43 -8.84 -28.57
C VAL A 61 -4.63 -8.01 -27.28
N VAL A 62 -5.86 -8.02 -26.77
CA VAL A 62 -6.21 -7.43 -25.47
C VAL A 62 -6.63 -8.57 -24.53
N THR A 63 -5.85 -8.80 -23.48
CA THR A 63 -6.18 -9.78 -22.44
C THR A 63 -6.35 -9.05 -21.11
N CYS A 64 -7.55 -9.07 -20.54
CA CYS A 64 -7.84 -8.45 -19.25
C CYS A 64 -7.85 -9.50 -18.15
N LYS A 65 -7.12 -9.22 -17.06
CA LYS A 65 -7.07 -10.09 -15.88
C LYS A 65 -7.65 -9.36 -14.67
N PRO A 66 -8.37 -10.07 -13.78
CA PRO A 66 -8.79 -9.50 -12.52
C PRO A 66 -7.55 -9.23 -11.65
N ILE A 67 -7.48 -8.06 -11.04
CA ILE A 67 -6.48 -7.68 -10.06
C ILE A 67 -7.18 -7.29 -8.77
N VAL A 68 -6.69 -7.82 -7.65
CA VAL A 68 -7.20 -7.49 -6.32
C VAL A 68 -6.45 -6.28 -5.80
N ARG A 69 -7.19 -5.25 -5.39
CA ARG A 69 -6.64 -4.02 -4.82
C ARG A 69 -7.11 -3.88 -3.38
N LEU A 70 -6.18 -3.62 -2.48
CA LEU A 70 -6.44 -3.51 -1.04
C LEU A 70 -6.45 -2.04 -0.63
N PHE A 71 -7.39 -1.67 0.23
CA PHE A 71 -7.56 -0.30 0.69
C PHE A 71 -7.73 -0.24 2.21
N ARG A 72 -7.05 0.71 2.85
CA ARG A 72 -7.30 1.07 4.25
C ARG A 72 -8.21 2.29 4.28
N ARG A 73 -9.41 2.13 4.84
CA ARG A 73 -10.35 3.22 5.10
C ARG A 73 -10.22 3.67 6.55
N CYS A 74 -9.61 4.83 6.72
CA CYS A 74 -9.33 5.45 8.01
C CYS A 74 -10.42 6.44 8.43
N ALA A 75 -10.36 6.91 9.68
CA ALA A 75 -11.22 7.98 10.17
C ALA A 75 -11.09 9.25 9.33
N GLY A 76 -12.14 10.08 9.32
CA GLY A 76 -12.16 11.31 8.52
C GLY A 76 -12.26 11.09 7.00
N GLY A 77 -12.56 9.86 6.56
CA GLY A 77 -12.80 9.55 5.14
C GLY A 77 -11.53 9.30 4.32
N LEU A 78 -10.34 9.35 4.94
CA LEU A 78 -9.09 9.02 4.27
C LEU A 78 -9.10 7.56 3.81
N THR A 79 -8.94 7.36 2.51
CA THR A 79 -8.83 6.02 1.90
C THR A 79 -7.48 5.93 1.19
N VAL A 80 -6.71 4.89 1.51
CA VAL A 80 -5.34 4.69 1.01
C VAL A 80 -5.26 3.32 0.38
N GLU A 81 -4.77 3.25 -0.86
CA GLU A 81 -4.44 1.97 -1.47
C GLU A 81 -3.20 1.38 -0.79
N THR A 82 -3.29 0.13 -0.37
CA THR A 82 -2.28 -0.59 0.43
C THR A 82 -1.86 -1.91 -0.20
N THR A 83 -2.27 -2.17 -1.45
CA THR A 83 -2.01 -3.42 -2.18
C THR A 83 -0.55 -3.88 -2.10
N ALA A 84 0.41 -2.97 -2.30
CA ALA A 84 1.83 -3.27 -2.24
C ALA A 84 2.40 -3.32 -0.82
N TRP A 85 1.73 -2.70 0.16
CA TRP A 85 2.20 -2.57 1.54
C TRP A 85 1.78 -3.76 2.42
N GLU A 86 0.57 -4.30 2.23
CA GLU A 86 0.06 -5.39 3.06
C GLU A 86 0.97 -6.64 3.08
N PRO A 87 1.54 -7.11 1.95
CA PRO A 87 2.46 -8.24 1.97
C PRO A 87 3.74 -7.97 2.78
N ILE A 88 4.26 -6.73 2.70
CA ILE A 88 5.48 -6.33 3.41
C ILE A 88 5.22 -6.35 4.93
N ARG A 89 4.11 -5.72 5.36
CA ARG A 89 3.69 -5.70 6.75
C ARG A 89 3.48 -7.11 7.31
N LEU A 90 2.80 -7.99 6.57
CA LEU A 90 2.57 -9.38 7.01
C LEU A 90 3.88 -10.15 7.18
N ALA A 91 4.85 -9.96 6.28
CA ALA A 91 6.16 -10.59 6.38
C ALA A 91 6.95 -10.09 7.60
N GLU A 92 6.89 -8.79 7.89
CA GLU A 92 7.51 -8.21 9.09
C GLU A 92 6.90 -8.75 10.39
N GLU A 93 5.57 -8.81 10.47
CA GLU A 93 4.85 -9.36 11.62
C GLU A 93 5.18 -10.85 11.84
N GLU A 94 5.25 -11.63 10.76
CA GLU A 94 5.65 -13.03 10.84
C GLU A 94 7.09 -13.19 11.32
N ALA A 95 8.01 -12.34 10.83
CA ALA A 95 9.40 -12.34 11.26
C ALA A 95 9.55 -11.98 12.74
N LYS A 96 8.82 -10.97 13.23
CA LYS A 96 8.76 -10.60 14.65
C LYS A 96 8.27 -11.77 15.50
N ARG A 97 7.17 -12.42 15.10
CA ARG A 97 6.62 -13.58 15.81
C ARG A 97 7.61 -14.74 15.90
N LYS A 98 8.32 -15.05 14.81
CA LYS A 98 9.36 -16.10 14.79
C LYS A 98 10.52 -15.79 15.71
N ARG A 99 10.98 -14.53 15.77
CA ARG A 99 12.03 -14.09 16.70
C ARG A 99 11.60 -14.25 18.15
N ALA A 100 10.40 -13.77 18.50
CA ALA A 100 9.86 -13.90 19.84
C ALA A 100 9.72 -15.37 20.29
N ALA A 101 9.26 -16.26 19.40
CA ALA A 101 9.17 -17.70 19.69
C ALA A 101 10.56 -18.35 19.89
N GLY A 102 11.55 -17.94 19.08
CA GLY A 102 12.92 -18.42 19.21
C GLY A 102 13.60 -17.96 20.50
N GLU A 103 13.27 -16.78 21.01
CA GLU A 103 13.73 -16.28 22.31
C GLU A 103 13.06 -17.01 23.47
N ALA A 104 11.74 -17.26 23.39
CA ALA A 104 11.00 -18.01 24.40
C ALA A 104 11.41 -19.48 24.53
N THR A 105 11.96 -20.08 23.47
CA THR A 105 12.46 -21.47 23.50
C THR A 105 13.89 -21.58 24.07
N LYS A 106 14.60 -20.44 24.19
CA LYS A 106 15.96 -20.36 24.75
C LYS A 106 15.98 -19.98 26.24
N ALA A 107 14.85 -19.56 26.80
CA ALA A 107 14.65 -19.28 28.22
C ALA A 107 14.14 -20.54 28.95
#